data_AF-A0A2K4G0D0-F1
#
_entry.id   AF-A0A2K4G0D0-F1
#
_cell.length_a   1.000
_cell.length_b   1.000
_cell.length_c   1.000
_cell.angle_alpha   90.00
_cell.angle_beta   90.00
_cell.angle_gamma   90.00
#
_symmetry.space_group_name_H-M   'P 1'
#
loop_
_entity.id
_entity.type
_entity.pdbx_description
1 polymer ?
#
loop_
_entity_poly.entity_id
_entity_poly.type
_entity_poly.pdbx_seq_one_letter_code
_entity_poly.pdbx_strand_id
1 'polypeptide(L)' 'MRVVDVFVDELDLAKLGFDGAIPADTGRPAYHPAALLKIYIYGYLNRIQSSRRLE' A
#
# COMPACT_ATOMS: atom_id res chain seq x y z
N MET A 1 -14.51 -6.45 9.20
CA MET A 1 -13.05 -6.66 9.21
C MET A 1 -12.63 -7.09 7.81
N ARG A 2 -11.73 -6.37 7.13
CA ARG A 2 -11.26 -6.78 5.79
C ARG A 2 -9.94 -7.53 5.97
N VAL A 3 -9.86 -8.76 5.45
CA VAL A 3 -8.67 -9.64 5.61
C VAL A 3 -7.38 -8.96 5.13
N VAL A 4 -7.47 -8.15 4.07
CA VAL A 4 -6.34 -7.38 3.51
C VAL A 4 -5.79 -6.35 4.52
N ASP A 5 -6.61 -5.80 5.40
CA ASP A 5 -6.19 -4.78 6.35
C ASP A 5 -5.26 -5.37 7.42
N VAL A 6 -5.69 -6.50 8.00
CA VAL A 6 -4.93 -7.28 8.99
C VAL A 6 -3.65 -7.84 8.38
N PHE A 7 -3.75 -8.40 7.16
CA PHE A 7 -2.59 -8.93 6.46
C PHE A 7 -1.51 -7.87 6.21
N VAL A 8 -1.89 -6.66 5.81
CA VAL A 8 -0.90 -5.58 5.58
C VAL A 8 -0.37 -5.00 6.90
N ASP A 9 -1.16 -5.01 7.97
CA ASP A 9 -0.74 -4.53 9.29
C ASP A 9 0.31 -5.46 9.93
N GLU A 10 0.21 -6.77 9.71
CA GLU A 10 1.20 -7.76 10.18
C GLU A 10 2.50 -7.80 9.35
N LEU A 11 2.56 -7.11 8.20
CA LEU A 11 3.75 -7.09 7.35
C LEU A 11 4.76 -6.03 7.80
N ASP A 12 6.01 -6.45 7.98
CA ASP A 12 7.15 -5.55 8.16
C ASP A 12 7.56 -4.95 6.81
N LEU A 13 6.91 -3.85 6.43
CA LEU A 13 7.13 -3.18 5.14
C LEU A 13 8.57 -2.69 4.96
N ALA A 14 9.27 -2.36 6.06
CA ALA A 14 10.67 -1.96 6.03
C ALA A 14 11.58 -3.12 5.62
N LYS A 15 11.38 -4.32 6.19
CA LYS A 15 12.12 -5.54 5.80
C LYS A 15 11.83 -5.99 4.36
N LEU A 16 10.64 -5.68 3.85
CA LEU A 16 10.24 -6.00 2.48
C LEU A 16 10.83 -5.04 1.43
N GLY A 17 11.59 -4.03 1.85
CA GLY A 17 12.23 -3.07 0.95
C GLY A 17 11.31 -1.94 0.48
N PHE A 18 10.19 -1.68 1.17
CA PHE A 18 9.40 -0.47 0.95
C PHE A 18 10.14 0.73 1.56
N ASP A 19 11.09 1.29 0.83
CA ASP A 19 11.89 2.46 1.24
C ASP A 19 11.01 3.69 1.54
N GLY A 20 9.84 3.80 0.88
CA GLY A 20 8.81 4.81 1.17
C GLY A 20 8.07 4.64 2.50
N ALA A 21 8.40 3.62 3.32
CA ALA A 21 8.00 3.54 4.72
C ALA A 21 8.71 4.59 5.58
N ILE A 22 9.88 5.04 5.13
CA ILE A 22 10.62 6.13 5.74
C ILE A 22 10.24 7.39 4.95
N PRO A 23 9.43 8.30 5.52
CA PRO A 23 9.07 9.52 4.83
C PRO A 23 10.33 10.33 4.55
N ALA A 24 10.55 10.69 3.29
CA ALA A 24 11.58 11.66 2.93
C ALA A 24 11.26 13.02 3.59
N ASP A 25 12.28 13.74 4.04
CA ASP A 25 12.19 15.06 4.68
C ASP A 25 11.84 16.17 3.65
N THR A 26 10.81 15.93 2.83
CA THR A 26 10.35 16.84 1.78
C THR A 26 8.98 17.39 2.12
N GLY A 27 8.79 17.86 3.36
CA GLY A 27 7.68 18.72 3.81
C GLY A 27 6.25 18.16 3.75
N ARG A 28 5.89 17.41 2.71
CA ARG A 28 4.61 16.72 2.52
C ARG A 28 4.87 15.22 2.70
N PRO A 29 4.28 14.59 3.72
CA PRO A 29 4.47 13.16 3.92
C PRO A 29 3.99 12.40 2.67
N ALA A 30 4.84 11.54 2.13
CA ALA A 30 4.45 10.61 1.09
C ALA A 30 3.30 9.72 1.59
N TYR A 31 2.49 9.19 0.68
CA TYR A 31 1.48 8.20 1.05
C TYR A 31 2.12 7.04 1.81
N HIS A 32 1.51 6.64 2.92
CA HIS A 32 2.01 5.51 3.70
C HIS A 32 2.03 4.25 2.82
N PRO A 33 3.14 3.49 2.75
CA PRO A 33 3.27 2.36 1.83
C PRO A 33 2.22 1.27 2.09
N ALA A 34 1.77 1.11 3.34
CA ALA A 34 0.66 0.21 3.67
C ALA A 34 -0.63 0.58 2.92
N ALA A 35 -0.91 1.88 2.74
CA ALA A 35 -2.10 2.33 2.03
C ALA A 35 -1.99 2.01 0.53
N LEU A 36 -0.82 2.23 -0.07
CA LEU A 36 -0.55 1.89 -1.47
C LEU A 36 -0.64 0.37 -1.71
N LEU A 37 -0.08 -0.44 -0.81
CA LEU A 37 -0.13 -1.90 -0.89
C LEU A 37 -1.57 -2.41 -0.76
N LYS A 38 -2.37 -1.85 0.17
CA LYS A 38 -3.80 -2.17 0.29
C LYS A 38 -4.53 -1.91 -1.04
N ILE A 39 -4.34 -0.74 -1.66
CA ILE A 39 -4.98 -0.38 -2.94
C ILE A 39 -4.57 -1.37 -4.05
N TYR A 40 -3.29 -1.73 -4.13
CA TYR A 40 -2.80 -2.70 -5.12
C TYR A 40 -3.44 -4.09 -4.94
N ILE A 41 -3.50 -4.58 -3.71
CA ILE A 41 -4.13 -5.87 -3.40
C ILE A 41 -5.63 -5.83 -3.70
N TYR A 42 -6.32 -4.73 -3.38
CA TYR A 42 -7.73 -4.57 -3.75
C TYR A 42 -7.91 -4.56 -5.27
N GLY A 43 -7.10 -3.82 -6.02
CA GLY A 43 -7.14 -3.82 -7.49
C GLY A 43 -6.94 -5.21 -8.08
N TYR A 44 -5.95 -5.94 -7.56
CA TYR A 44 -5.64 -7.30 -7.99
C TYR A 44 -6.78 -8.29 -7.67
N LEU A 45 -7.29 -8.30 -6.44
CA LEU A 45 -8.39 -9.18 -6.01
C LEU A 45 -9.68 -8.92 -6.79
N ASN A 46 -9.93 -7.67 -7.17
CA ASN A 46 -11.09 -7.30 -7.98
C ASN A 46 -10.85 -7.49 -9.50
N ARG A 47 -9.72 -8.10 -9.91
CA ARG A 47 -9.31 -8.29 -11.32
C ARG A 47 -9.31 -6.99 -12.13
N ILE A 48 -9.05 -5.87 -11.46
CA ILE A 48 -9.00 -4.55 -12.09
C ILE A 48 -7.59 -4.38 -12.68
N GLN A 49 -7.45 -4.75 -13.96
CA GLN A 49 -6.16 -4.80 -14.66
C GLN A 49 -5.57 -3.41 -14.99
N SER A 50 -6.30 -2.32 -14.74
CA SER A 50 -5.86 -0.96 -15.04
C SER A 50 -6.05 -0.05 -13.82
N SER A 51 -4.99 0.66 -13.44
CA SER A 51 -5.02 1.71 -12.41
C SER A 51 -6.10 2.77 -12.67
N ARG A 52 -6.49 2.96 -13.93
CA ARG A 52 -7.52 3.91 -14.40
C ARG A 52 -8.94 3.57 -13.94
N ARG A 53 -9.17 2.35 -13.46
CA ARG A 53 -10.45 1.89 -12.90
C ARG A 53 -10.45 1.89 -11.36
N LEU A 54 -9.33 2.27 -10.75
CA LEU A 54 -9.14 2.44 -9.31
C LEU A 54 -9.12 3.92 -8.89
N GLU A 55 -9.12 4.85 -9.86
CA GLU A 55 -9.39 6.28 -9.66
C GLU A 55 -10.88 6.56 -9.40
#